data_AF-A0A8J7IG68-F1
#
_entry.id   AF-A0A8J7IG68-F1
#
_cell.length_a   1.000
_cell.length_b   1.000
_cell.length_c   1.000
_cell.angle_alpha   90.00
_cell.angle_beta   90.00
_cell.angle_gamma   90.00
#
_symmetry.space_group_name_H-M   'P 1'
#
loop_
_entity.id
_entity.type
_entity.pdbx_description
1 polymer ?
#
loop_
_entity_poly.entity_id
_entity_poly.type
_entity_poly.pdbx_seq_one_letter_code
_entity_poly.pdbx_strand_id
1 'polypeptide(L)'
;FVYKAWLEAGGAVEVVREKLLLWVADNGATPKARFVYKAWLEAGGALEAIEQPITHWLRKSWYLEEVSFTAKALSKIYPLPPGVSACIAANSGLHADNADSVFRLSGASRALQDENLSRGLAQLFLQSSLSVILAFLKRKPIPHEEDACSILFSNISFLPARGDFWNDILYIFSLLVAAKSPVVDTLRVRADIMVLLLHDCLELGFLSLQRDRESLIFLLRRLKNITSPDDLASLIDNDYFAGFSSAFDEVY
;
A
#
# COMPACT_ATOMS: atom_id res chain seq x y z
N PHE A 1 32.54 -3.26 -2.29
CA PHE A 1 32.46 -1.78 -2.40
C PHE A 1 32.74 -1.27 -3.82
N VAL A 2 33.64 -1.89 -4.60
CA VAL A 2 33.95 -1.46 -5.98
C VAL A 2 32.70 -1.41 -6.89
N TYR A 3 31.90 -2.48 -6.96
CA TYR A 3 30.70 -2.50 -7.81
C TYR A 3 29.68 -1.42 -7.45
N LYS A 4 29.42 -1.23 -6.14
CA LYS A 4 28.56 -0.14 -5.64
C LYS A 4 29.07 1.21 -6.14
N ALA A 5 30.35 1.52 -5.90
CA ALA A 5 30.95 2.80 -6.28
C ALA A 5 30.93 3.04 -7.79
N TRP A 6 31.18 2.00 -8.60
CA TRP A 6 31.08 2.08 -10.06
C TRP A 6 29.66 2.46 -10.52
N LEU A 7 28.65 1.74 -10.02
CA LEU A 7 27.26 1.96 -10.42
C LEU A 7 26.72 3.31 -9.92
N GLU A 8 27.07 3.72 -8.70
CA GLU A 8 26.69 5.03 -8.15
C GLU A 8 27.37 6.20 -8.89
N ALA A 9 28.54 5.96 -9.52
CA ALA A 9 29.21 6.94 -10.37
C ALA A 9 28.64 7.02 -11.81
N GLY A 10 27.55 6.30 -12.09
CA GLY A 10 26.95 6.24 -13.43
C GLY A 10 27.70 5.31 -14.39
N GLY A 11 28.59 4.46 -13.87
CA GLY A 11 29.26 3.44 -14.66
C GLY A 11 28.26 2.45 -15.26
N ALA A 12 28.49 2.05 -16.51
CA ALA A 12 27.55 1.19 -17.23
C ALA A 12 27.39 -0.18 -16.55
N VAL A 13 26.13 -0.60 -16.37
CA VAL A 13 25.74 -1.89 -15.78
C VAL A 13 26.38 -3.06 -16.54
N GLU A 14 26.33 -3.01 -17.87
CA GLU A 14 26.81 -4.11 -18.72
C GLU A 14 28.32 -4.36 -18.60
N VAL A 15 29.10 -3.35 -18.21
CA VAL A 15 30.55 -3.49 -18.01
C VAL A 15 30.87 -4.36 -16.80
N VAL A 16 30.06 -4.30 -15.75
CA VAL A 16 30.31 -5.03 -14.49
C VAL A 16 29.40 -6.24 -14.31
N ARG A 17 28.39 -6.41 -15.17
CA ARG A 17 27.32 -7.42 -15.04
C ARG A 17 27.84 -8.80 -14.71
N GLU A 18 28.67 -9.40 -15.57
CA GLU A 18 29.13 -10.78 -15.39
C GLU A 18 29.88 -10.96 -14.07
N LYS A 19 30.83 -10.08 -13.76
CA LYS A 19 31.67 -10.17 -12.56
C LYS A 19 30.89 -9.86 -11.29
N LEU A 20 29.91 -8.96 -11.36
CA LEU A 20 29.00 -8.66 -10.27
C LEU A 20 28.09 -9.86 -9.98
N LEU A 21 27.52 -10.49 -11.00
CA LEU A 21 26.65 -11.66 -10.82
C LEU A 21 27.41 -12.85 -10.23
N LEU A 22 28.66 -13.08 -10.66
CA LEU A 22 29.53 -14.07 -10.01
C LEU A 22 29.76 -13.74 -8.53
N TRP A 23 30.05 -12.47 -8.21
CA TRP A 23 30.20 -12.04 -6.82
C TRP A 23 28.92 -12.23 -6.01
N VAL A 24 27.75 -11.95 -6.60
CA VAL A 24 26.43 -12.16 -5.96
C VAL A 24 26.15 -13.64 -5.75
N ALA A 25 26.59 -14.54 -6.65
CA ALA A 25 26.46 -15.98 -6.44
C ALA A 25 27.20 -16.42 -5.16
N ASP A 26 28.41 -15.90 -4.94
CA ASP A 26 29.24 -16.27 -3.80
C ASP A 26 28.88 -15.53 -2.50
N ASN A 27 28.38 -14.28 -2.61
CA ASN A 27 28.24 -13.36 -1.47
C ASN A 27 26.82 -12.81 -1.27
N GLY A 28 25.88 -13.20 -2.12
CA GLY A 28 24.53 -12.60 -2.19
C GLY A 28 23.70 -12.76 -0.92
N ALA A 29 24.03 -13.72 -0.06
CA ALA A 29 23.37 -13.91 1.23
C ALA A 29 23.99 -13.09 2.39
N THR A 30 25.10 -12.39 2.15
CA THR A 30 25.80 -11.64 3.21
C THR A 30 25.11 -10.30 3.50
N PRO A 31 25.25 -9.72 4.71
CA PRO A 31 24.72 -8.38 5.00
C PRO A 31 25.23 -7.29 4.05
N LYS A 32 26.44 -7.45 3.50
CA LYS A 32 27.04 -6.51 2.54
C LYS A 32 26.40 -6.56 1.16
N ALA A 33 25.67 -7.64 0.82
CA ALA A 33 25.00 -7.79 -0.48
C ALA A 33 23.94 -6.71 -0.71
N ARG A 34 23.31 -6.18 0.36
CA ARG A 34 22.32 -5.10 0.28
C ARG A 34 22.81 -3.88 -0.51
N PHE A 35 24.09 -3.54 -0.35
CA PHE A 35 24.70 -2.41 -1.04
C PHE A 35 24.83 -2.66 -2.54
N VAL A 36 25.09 -3.91 -2.94
CA VAL A 36 25.20 -4.31 -4.35
C VAL A 36 23.81 -4.40 -4.98
N TYR A 37 22.83 -5.01 -4.29
CA TYR A 37 21.45 -5.08 -4.78
C TYR A 37 20.84 -3.71 -5.02
N LYS A 38 20.95 -2.80 -4.03
CA LYS A 38 20.45 -1.43 -4.19
C LYS A 38 21.10 -0.73 -5.38
N ALA A 39 22.43 -0.73 -5.45
CA ALA A 39 23.16 -0.05 -6.53
C ALA A 39 22.85 -0.66 -7.91
N TRP A 40 22.71 -1.99 -8.00
CA TRP A 40 22.31 -2.69 -9.22
C TRP A 40 20.93 -2.23 -9.71
N LEU A 41 19.93 -2.26 -8.83
CA LEU A 41 18.56 -1.89 -9.17
C LEU A 41 18.44 -0.39 -9.52
N GLU A 42 19.12 0.49 -8.77
CA GLU A 42 19.09 1.93 -9.04
C GLU A 42 19.82 2.33 -10.34
N ALA A 43 20.83 1.55 -10.75
CA ALA A 43 21.51 1.74 -12.03
C ALA A 43 20.75 1.15 -13.23
N GLY A 44 19.54 0.62 -13.03
CA GLY A 44 18.71 0.01 -14.08
C GLY A 44 19.05 -1.44 -14.37
N GLY A 45 19.78 -2.12 -13.48
CA GLY A 45 20.04 -3.55 -13.57
C GLY A 45 18.76 -4.37 -13.41
N ALA A 46 18.63 -5.41 -14.24
CA ALA A 46 17.46 -6.30 -14.27
C ALA A 46 17.29 -7.08 -12.95
N LEU A 47 16.08 -7.10 -12.39
CA LEU A 47 15.76 -7.85 -11.17
C LEU A 47 15.90 -9.36 -11.41
N GLU A 48 15.52 -9.82 -12.60
CA GLU A 48 15.56 -11.22 -13.04
C GLU A 48 16.97 -11.82 -12.91
N ALA A 49 18.00 -10.99 -13.14
CA ALA A 49 19.40 -11.43 -13.04
C ALA A 49 19.84 -11.72 -11.59
N ILE A 50 19.14 -11.17 -10.60
CA ILE A 50 19.47 -11.29 -9.17
C ILE A 50 18.31 -11.84 -8.34
N GLU A 51 17.22 -12.32 -8.96
CA GLU A 51 15.97 -12.67 -8.29
C GLU A 51 16.17 -13.73 -7.20
N GLN A 52 16.82 -14.85 -7.54
CA GLN A 52 17.08 -15.91 -6.56
C GLN A 52 17.92 -15.42 -5.37
N PRO A 53 19.12 -14.82 -5.57
CA PRO A 53 19.96 -14.42 -4.45
C PRO A 53 19.36 -13.28 -3.64
N ILE A 54 18.66 -12.30 -4.25
CA ILE A 54 17.99 -11.23 -3.51
C ILE A 54 16.79 -11.76 -2.71
N THR A 55 16.00 -12.68 -3.27
CA THR A 55 14.89 -13.31 -2.55
C THR A 55 15.40 -14.11 -1.35
N HIS A 56 16.48 -14.86 -1.52
CA HIS A 56 17.11 -15.60 -0.43
C HIS A 56 17.61 -14.67 0.68
N TRP A 57 18.29 -13.58 0.31
CA TRP A 57 18.76 -12.57 1.25
C TRP A 57 17.60 -11.92 2.01
N LEU A 58 16.55 -11.48 1.30
CA LEU A 58 15.36 -10.87 1.90
C LEU A 58 14.67 -11.82 2.89
N ARG A 59 14.48 -13.10 2.53
CA ARG A 59 13.87 -14.08 3.45
C ARG A 59 14.65 -14.27 4.75
N LYS A 60 15.97 -14.10 4.73
CA LYS A 60 16.82 -14.19 5.93
C LYS A 60 16.90 -12.89 6.74
N SER A 61 16.53 -11.76 6.14
CA SER A 61 16.80 -10.43 6.70
C SER A 61 15.59 -9.50 6.78
N TRP A 62 14.40 -9.93 6.33
CA TRP A 62 13.21 -9.08 6.18
C TRP A 62 12.82 -8.30 7.45
N TYR A 63 13.19 -8.78 8.63
CA TYR A 63 12.90 -8.12 9.90
C TYR A 63 13.86 -6.97 10.25
N LEU A 64 14.99 -6.85 9.56
CA LEU A 64 15.99 -5.80 9.83
C LEU A 64 15.60 -4.49 9.14
N GLU A 65 15.81 -3.36 9.83
CA GLU A 65 15.50 -2.03 9.28
C GLU A 65 16.33 -1.70 8.03
N GLU A 66 17.56 -2.22 7.93
CA GLU A 66 18.45 -2.05 6.76
C GLU A 66 17.90 -2.63 5.46
N VAL A 67 16.89 -3.51 5.51
CA VAL A 67 16.17 -3.97 4.31
C VAL A 67 15.43 -2.82 3.64
N SER A 68 15.09 -1.76 4.37
CA SER A 68 14.35 -0.60 3.85
C SER A 68 14.98 0.02 2.61
N PHE A 69 16.30 0.13 2.59
CA PHE A 69 17.03 0.71 1.47
C PHE A 69 16.89 -0.12 0.19
N THR A 70 16.97 -1.45 0.31
CA THR A 70 16.78 -2.37 -0.83
C THR A 70 15.31 -2.44 -1.22
N ALA A 71 14.41 -2.51 -0.24
CA ALA A 71 12.96 -2.52 -0.45
C ALA A 71 12.46 -1.26 -1.18
N LYS A 72 13.07 -0.09 -0.92
CA LYS A 72 12.77 1.17 -1.62
C LYS A 72 13.14 1.15 -3.10
N ALA A 73 14.23 0.47 -3.47
CA ALA A 73 14.58 0.27 -4.88
C ALA A 73 13.60 -0.71 -5.54
N LEU A 74 13.30 -1.82 -4.84
CA LEU A 74 12.38 -2.86 -5.32
C LEU A 74 10.93 -2.37 -5.47
N SER A 75 10.43 -1.51 -4.58
CA SER A 75 9.03 -1.05 -4.61
C SER A 75 8.67 -0.21 -5.84
N LYS A 76 9.66 0.13 -6.67
CA LYS A 76 9.51 0.84 -7.95
C LYS A 76 9.44 -0.10 -9.15
N ILE A 77 9.71 -1.39 -8.95
CA ILE A 77 9.74 -2.42 -10.00
C ILE A 77 8.42 -3.17 -9.97
N TYR A 78 7.89 -3.50 -11.15
CA TYR A 78 6.69 -4.32 -11.30
C TYR A 78 6.77 -5.12 -12.62
N PRO A 79 6.38 -6.42 -12.62
CA PRO A 79 5.90 -7.21 -11.48
C PRO A 79 7.01 -7.56 -10.48
N LEU A 80 6.64 -7.74 -9.21
CA LEU A 80 7.55 -8.25 -8.18
C LEU A 80 7.27 -9.74 -7.94
N PRO A 81 8.31 -10.58 -7.78
CA PRO A 81 8.12 -11.95 -7.34
C PRO A 81 7.37 -12.01 -6.00
N PRO A 82 6.42 -12.93 -5.79
CA PRO A 82 5.60 -12.99 -4.57
C PRO A 82 6.42 -13.03 -3.28
N GLY A 83 7.56 -13.75 -3.29
CA GLY A 83 8.47 -13.82 -2.14
C GLY A 83 9.13 -12.48 -1.81
N VAL A 84 9.43 -11.66 -2.82
CA VAL A 84 9.97 -10.31 -2.64
C VAL A 84 8.87 -9.38 -2.11
N SER A 85 7.69 -9.40 -2.70
CA SER A 85 6.51 -8.65 -2.24
C SER A 85 6.19 -8.94 -0.77
N ALA A 86 6.20 -10.21 -0.38
CA ALA A 86 5.99 -10.63 1.00
C ALA A 86 7.03 -10.03 1.96
N CYS A 87 8.31 -10.05 1.60
CA CYS A 87 9.36 -9.50 2.45
C CYS A 87 9.25 -7.98 2.59
N ILE A 88 8.88 -7.26 1.52
CA ILE A 88 8.65 -5.81 1.57
C ILE A 88 7.44 -5.48 2.44
N ALA A 89 6.33 -6.24 2.29
CA ALA A 89 5.14 -6.07 3.11
C ALA A 89 5.45 -6.28 4.59
N ALA A 90 6.03 -7.43 4.94
CA ALA A 90 6.39 -7.77 6.31
C ALA A 90 7.37 -6.76 6.94
N ASN A 91 8.39 -6.32 6.19
CA ASN A 91 9.32 -5.30 6.67
C ASN A 91 8.61 -3.96 6.93
N SER A 92 7.74 -3.53 6.02
CA SER A 92 7.03 -2.25 6.14
C SER A 92 6.05 -2.28 7.31
N GLY A 93 5.35 -3.41 7.53
CA GLY A 93 4.45 -3.60 8.67
C GLY A 93 5.19 -3.66 10.01
N LEU A 94 6.33 -4.36 10.07
CA LEU A 94 7.16 -4.44 11.28
C LEU A 94 7.75 -3.07 11.66
N HIS A 95 8.18 -2.29 10.67
CA HIS A 95 8.77 -0.96 10.85
C HIS A 95 7.77 0.15 10.51
N ALA A 96 6.51 0.00 10.92
CA ALA A 96 5.42 0.91 10.54
C ALA A 96 5.66 2.38 10.95
N ASP A 97 6.38 2.63 12.05
CA ASP A 97 6.71 3.99 12.51
C ASP A 97 7.73 4.70 11.60
N ASN A 98 8.46 3.96 10.76
CA ASN A 98 9.34 4.55 9.75
C ASN A 98 8.49 5.14 8.62
N ALA A 99 8.62 6.46 8.39
CA ALA A 99 7.82 7.16 7.38
C ALA A 99 8.01 6.62 5.94
N ASP A 100 9.15 5.99 5.63
CA ASP A 100 9.38 5.36 4.32
C ASP A 100 8.58 4.04 4.15
N SER A 101 7.97 3.50 5.21
CA SER A 101 7.21 2.24 5.15
C SER A 101 5.98 2.33 4.27
N VAL A 102 5.22 3.44 4.30
CA VAL A 102 4.04 3.61 3.44
C VAL A 102 4.42 3.72 1.95
N PHE A 103 5.52 4.37 1.62
CA PHE A 103 6.01 4.47 0.24
C PHE A 103 6.44 3.10 -0.31
N ARG A 104 7.14 2.30 0.50
CA ARG A 104 7.56 0.95 0.10
C ARG A 104 6.37 0.01 -0.02
N LEU A 105 5.46 0.06 0.95
CA LEU A 105 4.29 -0.80 1.00
C LEU A 105 3.31 -0.47 -0.13
N SER A 106 3.03 0.80 -0.40
CA SER A 106 2.18 1.24 -1.53
C SER A 106 2.75 0.82 -2.88
N GLY A 107 4.08 0.84 -3.03
CA GLY A 107 4.74 0.36 -4.24
C GLY A 107 4.57 -1.14 -4.46
N ALA A 108 4.83 -1.93 -3.41
CA ALA A 108 4.71 -3.39 -3.44
C ALA A 108 3.27 -3.91 -3.46
N SER A 109 2.30 -3.14 -2.93
CA SER A 109 0.90 -3.55 -2.87
C SER A 109 0.23 -3.64 -4.24
N ARG A 110 0.89 -3.22 -5.33
CA ARG A 110 0.46 -3.55 -6.71
C ARG A 110 0.33 -5.06 -6.94
N ALA A 111 1.03 -5.89 -6.16
CA ALA A 111 0.86 -7.34 -6.17
C ALA A 111 -0.58 -7.78 -5.83
N LEU A 112 -1.38 -6.94 -5.13
CA LEU A 112 -2.78 -7.23 -4.81
C LEU A 112 -3.69 -7.26 -6.04
N GLN A 113 -3.24 -6.74 -7.17
CA GLN A 113 -3.98 -6.74 -8.43
C GLN A 113 -3.79 -8.04 -9.24
N ASP A 114 -2.93 -8.96 -8.77
CA ASP A 114 -2.70 -10.25 -9.44
C ASP A 114 -3.87 -11.22 -9.18
N GLU A 115 -4.47 -11.75 -10.24
CA GLU A 115 -5.56 -12.72 -10.16
C GLU A 115 -5.15 -14.04 -9.45
N ASN A 116 -3.85 -14.36 -9.47
CA ASN A 116 -3.28 -15.54 -8.82
C ASN A 116 -2.70 -15.25 -7.43
N LEU A 117 -3.05 -14.10 -6.84
CA LEU A 117 -2.61 -13.71 -5.51
C LEU A 117 -2.98 -14.78 -4.47
N SER A 118 -1.98 -15.33 -3.79
CA SER A 118 -2.23 -16.26 -2.69
C SER A 118 -2.91 -15.56 -1.51
N ARG A 119 -3.83 -16.29 -0.85
CA ARG A 119 -4.52 -15.81 0.37
C ARG A 119 -3.55 -15.34 1.46
N GLY A 120 -2.44 -16.05 1.67
CA GLY A 120 -1.44 -15.68 2.68
C GLY A 120 -0.74 -14.35 2.37
N LEU A 121 -0.48 -14.06 1.09
CA LEU A 121 0.12 -12.79 0.68
C LEU A 121 -0.88 -11.63 0.83
N ALA A 122 -2.16 -11.84 0.45
CA ALA A 122 -3.22 -10.86 0.67
C ALA A 122 -3.37 -10.50 2.16
N GLN A 123 -3.43 -11.51 3.04
CA GLN A 123 -3.51 -11.32 4.48
C GLN A 123 -2.31 -10.53 5.03
N LEU A 124 -1.10 -10.86 4.58
CA LEU A 124 0.11 -10.15 5.00
C LEU A 124 0.09 -8.67 4.59
N PHE A 125 -0.36 -8.36 3.38
CA PHE A 125 -0.51 -6.98 2.93
C PHE A 125 -1.53 -6.22 3.78
N LEU A 126 -2.68 -6.82 4.09
CA LEU A 126 -3.71 -6.19 4.94
C LEU A 126 -3.18 -5.90 6.35
N GLN A 127 -2.56 -6.89 6.99
CA GLN A 127 -1.95 -6.72 8.31
C GLN A 127 -0.87 -5.64 8.32
N SER A 128 0.02 -5.64 7.31
CA SER A 128 1.08 -4.64 7.18
C SER A 128 0.51 -3.25 6.92
N SER A 129 -0.56 -3.16 6.12
CA SER A 129 -1.25 -1.91 5.80
C SER A 129 -1.93 -1.32 7.02
N LEU A 130 -2.57 -2.16 7.83
CA LEU A 130 -3.17 -1.73 9.09
C LEU A 130 -2.11 -1.11 10.02
N SER A 131 -0.98 -1.79 10.23
CA SER A 131 0.11 -1.25 11.06
C SER A 131 0.63 0.09 10.54
N VAL A 132 0.91 0.18 9.24
CA VAL A 132 1.42 1.41 8.60
C VAL A 132 0.40 2.54 8.66
N ILE A 133 -0.87 2.28 8.39
CA ILE A 133 -1.94 3.29 8.42
C ILE A 133 -2.17 3.80 9.85
N LEU A 134 -2.16 2.90 10.85
CA LEU A 134 -2.25 3.31 12.25
C LEU A 134 -1.07 4.19 12.68
N ALA A 135 0.15 3.88 12.22
CA ALA A 135 1.33 4.72 12.50
C ALA A 135 1.23 6.08 11.79
N PHE A 136 0.80 6.09 10.53
CA PHE A 136 0.54 7.30 9.73
C PHE A 136 -0.47 8.23 10.42
N LEU A 137 -1.61 7.71 10.87
CA LEU A 137 -2.68 8.50 11.49
C LEU A 137 -2.32 9.08 12.87
N LYS A 138 -1.28 8.57 13.53
CA LYS A 138 -0.83 9.05 14.85
C LYS A 138 0.04 10.31 14.79
N ARG A 139 0.49 10.73 13.61
CA ARG A 139 1.42 11.85 13.47
C ARG A 139 1.05 12.74 12.30
N LYS A 140 1.71 13.90 12.24
CA LYS A 140 1.62 14.76 11.07
C LYS A 140 2.26 14.05 9.86
N PRO A 141 1.56 13.98 8.71
CA PRO A 141 2.10 13.38 7.51
C PRO A 141 3.25 14.21 6.94
N ILE A 142 4.23 13.53 6.33
CA ILE A 142 5.31 14.16 5.57
C ILE A 142 4.87 14.38 4.10
N PRO A 143 5.59 15.20 3.31
CA PRO A 143 5.21 15.45 1.91
C PRO A 143 5.01 14.15 1.11
N HIS A 144 3.94 14.11 0.31
CA HIS A 144 3.53 12.98 -0.54
C HIS A 144 3.14 11.70 0.20
N GLU A 145 3.12 11.70 1.53
CA GLU A 145 2.78 10.52 2.30
C GLU A 145 1.29 10.16 2.17
N GLU A 146 0.43 11.18 2.08
CA GLU A 146 -1.00 11.03 1.84
C GLU A 146 -1.27 10.37 0.48
N ASP A 147 -0.52 10.73 -0.55
CA ASP A 147 -0.61 10.11 -1.88
C ASP A 147 -0.20 8.63 -1.82
N ALA A 148 0.88 8.31 -1.10
CA ALA A 148 1.32 6.93 -0.90
C ALA A 148 0.28 6.11 -0.13
N CYS A 149 -0.32 6.69 0.92
CA CYS A 149 -1.39 6.07 1.70
C CYS A 149 -2.65 5.85 0.83
N SER A 150 -3.00 6.82 -0.03
CA SER A 150 -4.09 6.68 -0.99
C SER A 150 -3.82 5.55 -1.99
N ILE A 151 -2.61 5.47 -2.57
CA ILE A 151 -2.23 4.38 -3.47
C ILE A 151 -2.31 3.03 -2.77
N LEU A 152 -1.83 2.95 -1.52
CA LEU A 152 -1.89 1.74 -0.72
C LEU A 152 -3.32 1.26 -0.55
N PHE A 153 -4.23 2.12 -0.08
CA PHE A 153 -5.63 1.75 0.11
C PHE A 153 -6.32 1.42 -1.22
N SER A 154 -6.01 2.15 -2.28
CA SER A 154 -6.55 1.88 -3.62
C SER A 154 -6.17 0.47 -4.09
N ASN A 155 -4.92 0.05 -3.89
CA ASN A 155 -4.50 -1.32 -4.20
C ASN A 155 -5.20 -2.38 -3.33
N ILE A 156 -5.45 -2.09 -2.05
CA ILE A 156 -6.23 -2.97 -1.16
C ILE A 156 -7.67 -3.16 -1.67
N SER A 157 -8.27 -2.10 -2.23
CA SER A 157 -9.64 -2.14 -2.75
C SER A 157 -9.84 -2.99 -4.01
N PHE A 158 -8.76 -3.51 -4.62
CA PHE A 158 -8.85 -4.50 -5.70
C PHE A 158 -9.20 -5.91 -5.21
N LEU A 159 -9.01 -6.20 -3.92
CA LEU A 159 -9.46 -7.47 -3.36
C LEU A 159 -11.00 -7.58 -3.47
N PRO A 160 -11.55 -8.80 -3.64
CA PRO A 160 -12.97 -8.98 -3.88
C PRO A 160 -13.86 -8.35 -2.80
N ALA A 161 -14.79 -7.50 -3.23
CA ALA A 161 -15.81 -6.93 -2.35
C ALA A 161 -16.67 -8.05 -1.73
N ARG A 162 -16.97 -7.93 -0.43
CA ARG A 162 -17.69 -8.95 0.35
C ARG A 162 -17.06 -10.36 0.31
N GLY A 163 -15.79 -10.46 -0.06
CA GLY A 163 -14.99 -11.68 0.03
C GLY A 163 -14.32 -11.86 1.39
N ASP A 164 -13.39 -12.81 1.46
CA ASP A 164 -12.68 -13.24 2.69
C ASP A 164 -12.08 -12.11 3.52
N PHE A 165 -11.63 -11.04 2.87
CA PHE A 165 -10.91 -9.94 3.50
C PHE A 165 -11.73 -8.66 3.66
N TRP A 166 -13.02 -8.70 3.30
CA TRP A 166 -13.83 -7.48 3.23
C TRP A 166 -13.90 -6.73 4.56
N ASN A 167 -14.04 -7.44 5.69
CA ASN A 167 -14.05 -6.82 7.01
C ASN A 167 -12.73 -6.11 7.35
N ASP A 168 -11.58 -6.64 6.93
CA ASP A 168 -10.29 -5.97 7.12
C ASP A 168 -10.21 -4.68 6.30
N ILE A 169 -10.75 -4.70 5.07
CA ILE A 169 -10.79 -3.54 4.17
C ILE A 169 -11.73 -2.46 4.75
N LEU A 170 -12.92 -2.85 5.22
CA LEU A 170 -13.87 -1.95 5.90
C LEU A 170 -13.26 -1.33 7.13
N TYR A 171 -12.52 -2.10 7.93
CA TYR A 171 -11.86 -1.58 9.12
C TYR A 171 -10.78 -0.55 8.77
N ILE A 172 -9.93 -0.83 7.78
CA ILE A 172 -8.92 0.14 7.32
C ILE A 172 -9.59 1.39 6.75
N PHE A 173 -10.65 1.24 5.96
CA PHE A 173 -11.42 2.35 5.41
C PHE A 173 -11.99 3.24 6.51
N SER A 174 -12.64 2.62 7.50
CA SER A 174 -13.27 3.37 8.59
C SER A 174 -12.26 4.13 9.43
N LEU A 175 -11.04 3.61 9.62
CA LEU A 175 -9.96 4.34 10.28
C LEU A 175 -9.58 5.63 9.53
N LEU A 176 -9.44 5.56 8.20
CA LEU A 176 -9.12 6.72 7.37
C LEU A 176 -10.24 7.77 7.41
N VAL A 177 -11.50 7.33 7.35
CA VAL A 177 -12.68 8.22 7.41
C VAL A 177 -12.82 8.84 8.80
N ALA A 178 -12.82 8.03 9.86
CA ALA A 178 -12.99 8.51 11.23
C ALA A 178 -11.89 9.51 11.64
N ALA A 179 -10.66 9.33 11.14
CA ALA A 179 -9.56 10.25 11.38
C ALA A 179 -9.66 11.58 10.60
N LYS A 180 -10.69 11.77 9.76
CA LYS A 180 -10.79 12.91 8.82
C LYS A 180 -9.53 13.05 7.97
N SER A 181 -8.95 11.92 7.57
CA SER A 181 -7.70 11.93 6.85
C SER A 181 -7.91 12.59 5.48
N PRO A 182 -7.06 13.54 5.07
CA PRO A 182 -7.11 14.12 3.71
C PRO A 182 -6.89 13.08 2.62
N VAL A 183 -6.33 11.90 2.97
CA VAL A 183 -6.26 10.72 2.10
C VAL A 183 -7.64 10.34 1.53
N VAL A 184 -8.72 10.57 2.29
CA VAL A 184 -10.09 10.28 1.86
C VAL A 184 -10.49 11.07 0.61
N ASP A 185 -9.89 12.22 0.33
CA ASP A 185 -10.14 12.99 -0.90
C ASP A 185 -9.42 12.45 -2.13
N THR A 186 -8.33 11.72 -1.90
CA THR A 186 -7.43 11.29 -2.95
C THR A 186 -7.53 9.80 -3.24
N LEU A 187 -8.35 9.03 -2.49
CA LEU A 187 -8.51 7.58 -2.71
C LEU A 187 -8.90 7.28 -4.16
N ARG A 188 -8.16 6.43 -4.85
CA ARG A 188 -8.43 6.04 -6.25
C ARG A 188 -9.16 4.71 -6.29
N VAL A 189 -10.32 4.67 -5.62
CA VAL A 189 -11.19 3.49 -5.53
C VAL A 189 -12.31 3.63 -6.55
N ARG A 190 -12.74 2.53 -7.17
CA ARG A 190 -13.89 2.54 -8.10
C ARG A 190 -15.14 3.01 -7.36
N ALA A 191 -16.00 3.78 -8.04
CA ALA A 191 -17.17 4.41 -7.41
C ALA A 191 -18.14 3.39 -6.80
N ASP A 192 -18.39 2.29 -7.49
CA ASP A 192 -19.19 1.15 -7.02
C ASP A 192 -18.63 0.55 -5.73
N ILE A 193 -17.32 0.34 -5.66
CA ILE A 193 -16.65 -0.15 -4.45
C ILE A 193 -16.72 0.87 -3.32
N MET A 194 -16.60 2.17 -3.59
CA MET A 194 -16.70 3.21 -2.57
C MET A 194 -18.10 3.24 -1.93
N VAL A 195 -19.16 3.04 -2.73
CA VAL A 195 -20.53 2.93 -2.23
C VAL A 195 -20.68 1.70 -1.34
N LEU A 196 -20.16 0.55 -1.75
CA LEU A 196 -20.18 -0.67 -0.92
C LEU A 196 -19.40 -0.51 0.39
N LEU A 197 -18.23 0.14 0.34
CA LEU A 197 -17.44 0.42 1.55
C LEU A 197 -18.24 1.27 2.54
N LEU A 198 -18.87 2.35 2.06
CA LEU A 198 -19.66 3.23 2.91
C LEU A 198 -20.89 2.51 3.47
N HIS A 199 -21.66 1.83 2.61
CA HIS A 199 -22.83 1.05 2.99
C HIS A 199 -22.48 0.04 4.09
N ASP A 200 -21.53 -0.86 3.81
CA ASP A 200 -21.22 -1.97 4.71
C ASP A 200 -20.51 -1.47 5.98
N CYS A 201 -19.77 -0.35 5.94
CA CYS A 201 -19.23 0.28 7.15
C CYS A 201 -20.34 0.82 8.07
N LEU A 202 -21.41 1.38 7.52
CA LEU A 202 -22.55 1.86 8.30
C LEU A 202 -23.38 0.69 8.82
N GLU A 203 -23.68 -0.29 7.97
CA GLU A 203 -24.45 -1.49 8.31
C GLU A 203 -23.81 -2.29 9.46
N LEU A 204 -22.50 -2.51 9.38
CA LEU A 204 -21.75 -3.31 10.36
C LEU A 204 -21.25 -2.46 11.55
N GLY A 205 -21.57 -1.17 11.59
CA GLY A 205 -21.22 -0.27 12.70
C GLY A 205 -19.75 0.12 12.80
N PHE A 206 -18.96 -0.08 11.73
CA PHE A 206 -17.61 0.46 11.64
C PHE A 206 -17.61 1.99 11.61
N LEU A 207 -18.63 2.59 10.99
CA LEU A 207 -18.90 4.03 11.00
C LEU A 207 -20.29 4.30 11.58
N SER A 208 -20.49 5.45 12.22
CA SER A 208 -21.81 5.89 12.65
C SER A 208 -22.02 7.38 12.43
N LEU A 209 -23.24 7.77 12.10
CA LEU A 209 -23.62 9.18 11.92
C LEU A 209 -23.39 10.02 13.16
N GLN A 210 -23.57 9.43 14.35
CA GLN A 210 -23.41 10.14 15.61
C GLN A 210 -21.94 10.47 15.89
N ARG A 211 -21.04 9.53 15.60
CA ARG A 211 -19.60 9.66 15.90
C ARG A 211 -18.84 10.34 14.77
N ASP A 212 -19.15 9.96 13.53
CA ASP A 212 -18.32 10.25 12.36
C ASP A 212 -18.98 11.29 11.42
N ARG A 213 -19.98 12.03 11.92
CA ARG A 213 -20.83 12.99 11.17
C ARG A 213 -20.06 13.84 10.15
N GLU A 214 -19.04 14.56 10.62
CA GLU A 214 -18.29 15.50 9.79
C GLU A 214 -17.46 14.77 8.72
N SER A 215 -16.86 13.64 9.06
CA SER A 215 -16.13 12.79 8.10
C SER A 215 -17.05 12.22 7.03
N LEU A 216 -18.26 11.83 7.42
CA LEU A 216 -19.25 11.27 6.51
C LEU A 216 -19.79 12.34 5.55
N ILE A 217 -20.10 13.55 6.04
CA ILE A 217 -20.49 14.68 5.17
C ILE A 217 -19.42 14.96 4.13
N PHE A 218 -18.15 14.94 4.54
CA PHE A 218 -17.02 15.15 3.66
C PHE A 218 -16.90 14.06 2.58
N LEU A 219 -16.98 12.79 2.97
CA LEU A 219 -16.98 11.66 2.04
C LEU A 219 -18.18 11.69 1.07
N LEU A 220 -19.36 12.07 1.54
CA LEU A 220 -20.56 12.17 0.71
C LEU A 220 -20.45 13.26 -0.35
N ARG A 221 -19.89 14.44 0.00
CA ARG A 221 -19.59 15.50 -0.97
C ARG A 221 -18.68 15.00 -2.09
N ARG A 222 -17.71 14.15 -1.75
CA ARG A 222 -16.85 13.50 -2.74
C ARG A 222 -17.62 12.51 -3.61
N LEU A 223 -18.40 11.63 -3.00
CA LEU A 223 -19.20 10.63 -3.72
C LEU A 223 -20.16 11.27 -4.73
N LYS A 224 -20.79 12.40 -4.40
CA LYS A 224 -21.63 13.16 -5.34
C LYS A 224 -20.92 13.51 -6.65
N ASN A 225 -19.62 13.75 -6.61
CA ASN A 225 -18.86 14.15 -7.80
C ASN A 225 -18.40 12.96 -8.66
N ILE A 226 -18.43 11.72 -8.13
CA ILE A 226 -17.83 10.55 -8.80
C ILE A 226 -18.81 9.39 -9.01
N THR A 227 -20.02 9.46 -8.47
CA THR A 227 -21.00 8.37 -8.44
C THR A 227 -22.33 8.81 -9.09
N SER A 228 -23.09 7.86 -9.65
CA SER A 228 -24.40 8.16 -10.25
C SER A 228 -25.43 8.57 -9.19
N PRO A 229 -26.47 9.37 -9.55
CA PRO A 229 -27.55 9.69 -8.63
C PRO A 229 -28.30 8.47 -8.09
N ASP A 230 -28.42 7.39 -8.89
CA ASP A 230 -29.13 6.17 -8.51
C ASP A 230 -28.37 5.39 -7.42
N ASP A 231 -27.05 5.28 -7.55
CA ASP A 231 -26.21 4.64 -6.53
C ASP A 231 -26.23 5.43 -5.21
N LEU A 232 -26.28 6.77 -5.28
CA LEU A 232 -26.46 7.62 -4.11
C LEU A 232 -27.86 7.49 -3.49
N ALA A 233 -28.90 7.37 -4.32
CA ALA A 233 -30.27 7.15 -3.86
C ALA A 233 -30.39 5.84 -3.08
N SER A 234 -29.67 4.79 -3.50
CA SER A 234 -29.65 3.51 -2.76
C SER A 234 -29.16 3.66 -1.31
N LEU A 235 -28.22 4.58 -1.05
CA LEU A 235 -27.76 4.84 0.32
C LEU A 235 -28.82 5.57 1.16
N ILE A 236 -29.65 6.40 0.53
CA ILE A 236 -30.75 7.10 1.18
C ILE A 236 -31.91 6.13 1.47
N ASP A 237 -32.23 5.27 0.51
CA ASP A 237 -33.32 4.29 0.61
C ASP A 237 -33.10 3.26 1.72
N ASN A 238 -31.85 3.02 2.11
CA ASN A 238 -31.50 2.19 3.27
C ASN A 238 -31.63 2.93 4.62
N ASP A 239 -32.25 4.10 4.63
CA ASP A 239 -32.57 4.91 5.82
C ASP A 239 -31.34 5.38 6.63
N TYR A 240 -30.12 5.19 6.11
CA TYR A 240 -28.87 5.61 6.77
C TYR A 240 -28.78 7.12 7.02
N PHE A 241 -29.59 7.94 6.35
CA PHE A 241 -29.55 9.39 6.49
C PHE A 241 -30.91 9.98 6.90
N ALA A 242 -31.86 9.15 7.34
CA ALA A 242 -33.13 9.64 7.87
C ALA A 242 -32.91 10.52 9.10
N GLY A 243 -33.50 11.71 9.09
CA GLY A 243 -33.31 12.75 10.11
C GLY A 243 -32.17 13.74 9.85
N PHE A 244 -31.48 13.62 8.71
CA PHE A 244 -30.32 14.45 8.35
C PHE A 244 -30.55 15.36 7.12
N SER A 245 -31.80 15.69 6.78
CA SER A 245 -32.15 16.43 5.55
C SER A 245 -31.30 17.69 5.35
N SER A 246 -31.09 18.52 6.38
CA SER A 246 -30.35 19.78 6.21
C SER A 246 -28.87 19.64 5.82
N ALA A 247 -28.20 18.54 6.21
CA ALA A 247 -26.81 18.30 5.83
C ALA A 247 -26.70 17.62 4.45
N PHE A 248 -27.75 16.93 4.00
CA PHE A 248 -27.84 16.34 2.67
C PHE A 248 -28.32 17.35 1.63
N ASP A 249 -29.19 18.29 2.03
CA ASP A 249 -29.68 19.42 1.23
C ASP A 249 -28.56 20.44 0.92
N GLU A 250 -27.52 20.54 1.75
CA GLU A 250 -26.29 21.28 1.41
C GLU A 250 -25.39 20.56 0.41
N VAL A 251 -25.53 19.24 0.30
CA VAL A 251 -24.77 18.41 -0.62
C VAL A 251 -25.49 18.31 -1.95
N TYR A 252 -26.82 18.35 -2.02
CA TYR A 252 -27.64 18.28 -3.25
C TYR A 252 -27.82 19.61 -3.99
#